data_AF-A0A8T5Z8U6-F1
#
_entry.id   AF-A0A8T5Z8U6-F1
#
_cell.length_a   1.000
_cell.length_b   1.000
_cell.length_c   1.000
_cell.angle_alpha   90.00
_cell.angle_beta   90.00
_cell.angle_gamma   90.00
#
_symmetry.space_group_name_H-M   'P 1'
#
loop_
_entity.id
_entity.type
_entity.pdbx_description
1 polymer ?
#
loop_
_entity_poly.entity_id
_entity_poly.type
_entity_poly.pdbx_seq_one_letter_code
_entity_poly.pdbx_strand_id
1 'polypeptide(L)'
;MKRITVLLSALLLAGCTNYSAQQPYRSPNGEQMLISANMPNGILKLWVNDVLVVDDSFLNQDKSLSAAFAQSYTNVYNGDYKGKKVMARCKFSRDAKECDVFVDGEYAANLFLR
;
A
#
# COMPACT_ATOMS: atom_id res chain seq x y z
N MET A 1 -21.15 -17.81 34.65
CA MET A 1 -20.55 -16.58 34.11
C MET A 1 -19.08 -16.75 33.66
N LYS A 2 -18.69 -17.91 33.10
CA LYS A 2 -17.28 -18.18 32.66
C LYS A 2 -17.08 -18.25 31.14
N ARG A 3 -18.16 -18.25 30.35
CA ARG A 3 -18.10 -18.39 28.88
C ARG A 3 -18.11 -17.05 28.13
N ILE A 4 -18.59 -15.98 28.77
CA ILE A 4 -18.65 -14.64 28.16
C ILE A 4 -17.25 -14.01 28.11
N THR A 5 -16.40 -14.29 29.12
CA THR A 5 -15.05 -13.75 29.21
C THR A 5 -14.10 -14.28 28.12
N VAL A 6 -14.39 -15.44 27.54
CA VAL A 6 -13.58 -16.05 26.47
C VAL A 6 -13.90 -15.46 25.09
N LEU A 7 -15.13 -15.00 24.86
CA LEU A 7 -15.47 -14.31 23.60
C LEU A 7 -14.81 -12.92 23.52
N LEU A 8 -14.69 -12.22 24.65
CA LEU A 8 -14.16 -10.85 24.67
C LEU A 8 -12.66 -10.79 24.32
N SER A 9 -11.89 -11.81 24.70
CA SER A 9 -10.46 -11.90 24.39
C SER A 9 -10.15 -12.27 22.95
N ALA A 10 -11.06 -12.96 22.24
CA ALA A 10 -10.94 -13.20 20.80
C ALA A 10 -11.20 -11.93 19.97
N LEU A 11 -12.13 -11.08 20.42
CA LEU A 11 -12.42 -9.78 19.80
C LEU A 11 -11.28 -8.76 19.97
N LEU A 12 -10.50 -8.85 21.05
CA LEU A 12 -9.31 -8.02 21.28
C LEU A 12 -8.08 -8.45 20.45
N LEU A 13 -8.07 -9.68 19.92
CA LEU A 13 -7.01 -10.22 19.06
C LEU A 13 -7.30 -10.05 17.57
N ALA A 14 -8.52 -9.68 17.18
CA ALA A 14 -8.79 -9.03 15.90
C ALA A 14 -8.30 -7.57 15.92
N GLY A 15 -7.11 -7.36 16.50
CA GLY A 15 -6.42 -6.09 16.47
C GLY A 15 -6.29 -5.70 15.01
N CYS A 16 -6.94 -4.59 14.66
CA CYS A 16 -6.83 -3.92 13.39
C CYS A 16 -5.34 -3.62 13.15
N THR A 17 -4.61 -4.54 12.52
CA THR A 17 -3.24 -4.31 12.09
C THR A 17 -3.30 -3.39 10.88
N ASN A 18 -3.49 -2.11 11.16
CA ASN A 18 -3.40 -1.04 10.19
C ASN A 18 -1.91 -0.79 9.94
N TYR A 19 -1.34 -1.57 9.02
CA TYR A 19 0.03 -1.32 8.57
C TYR A 19 0.09 0.05 7.92
N SER A 20 1.14 0.82 8.18
CA SER A 20 1.31 2.13 7.56
C SER A 20 2.76 2.46 7.29
N ALA A 21 2.99 3.34 6.32
CA ALA A 21 4.29 3.86 5.96
C ALA A 21 4.14 5.24 5.32
N GLN A 22 5.17 6.07 5.47
CA GLN A 22 5.24 7.35 4.76
C GLN A 22 6.70 7.67 4.44
N GLN A 23 6.92 8.29 3.28
CA GLN A 23 8.23 8.72 2.84
C GLN A 23 8.11 10.03 2.04
N PRO A 24 8.96 11.03 2.31
CA PRO A 24 9.05 12.22 1.48
C PRO A 24 9.76 11.90 0.16
N TYR A 25 9.32 12.55 -0.91
CA TYR A 25 9.89 12.48 -2.25
C TYR A 25 9.99 13.89 -2.82
N ARG A 26 11.04 14.15 -3.60
CA ARG A 26 11.21 15.40 -4.35
C ARG A 26 11.37 15.05 -5.82
N SER A 27 10.42 15.45 -6.65
CA SER A 27 10.49 15.20 -8.08
C SER A 27 11.52 16.09 -8.78
N PRO A 28 11.95 15.75 -10.02
CA PRO A 28 12.97 16.50 -10.75
C PRO A 28 12.59 17.96 -11.02
N ASN A 29 11.29 18.24 -11.16
CA ASN A 29 10.77 19.61 -11.30
C ASN A 29 10.78 20.41 -9.97
N GLY A 30 11.26 19.82 -8.89
CA GLY A 30 11.37 20.44 -7.56
C GLY A 30 10.15 20.33 -6.66
N GLU A 31 9.04 19.73 -7.11
CA GLU A 31 7.85 19.51 -6.27
C GLU A 31 8.17 18.55 -5.11
N GLN A 32 7.79 18.94 -3.90
CA GLN A 32 7.88 18.11 -2.70
C GLN A 32 6.57 17.35 -2.50
N MET A 33 6.68 16.05 -2.29
CA MET A 33 5.58 15.13 -2.09
C MET A 33 5.80 14.31 -0.82
N LEU A 34 4.74 14.10 -0.05
CA LEU A 34 4.68 13.08 0.97
C LEU A 34 3.87 11.92 0.41
N ILE A 35 4.55 10.79 0.21
CA ILE A 35 3.92 9.56 -0.24
C ILE A 35 3.65 8.72 1.00
N SER A 36 2.38 8.38 1.25
CA SER A 36 2.01 7.54 2.38
C SER A 36 1.10 6.41 1.95
N ALA A 37 1.13 5.31 2.68
CA ALA A 37 0.21 4.21 2.46
C ALA A 37 -0.20 3.59 3.79
N ASN A 38 -1.41 3.04 3.82
CA ASN A 38 -1.84 2.17 4.89
C ASN A 38 -2.67 1.00 4.35
N MET A 39 -2.87 -0.01 5.20
CA MET A 39 -3.57 -1.23 4.81
C MET A 39 -4.66 -1.65 5.81
N PRO A 40 -5.72 -0.84 6.00
CA PRO A 40 -6.85 -1.21 6.84
C PRO A 40 -7.60 -2.42 6.27
N ASN A 41 -7.79 -3.45 7.08
CA ASN A 41 -8.59 -4.63 6.73
C ASN A 41 -8.21 -5.28 5.38
N GLY A 42 -6.95 -5.13 4.96
CA GLY A 42 -6.50 -5.66 3.67
C GLY A 42 -6.89 -4.80 2.45
N ILE A 43 -7.13 -3.51 2.63
CA ILE A 43 -7.30 -2.57 1.54
C ILE A 43 -6.06 -1.69 1.52
N LEU A 44 -5.25 -1.77 0.47
CA LEU A 44 -4.17 -0.83 0.26
C LEU A 44 -4.75 0.53 -0.10
N LYS A 45 -4.44 1.52 0.73
CA LYS A 45 -4.70 2.92 0.43
C LYS A 45 -3.37 3.64 0.30
N LEU A 46 -3.21 4.43 -0.76
CA LEU A 46 -2.01 5.20 -1.04
C LEU A 46 -2.38 6.66 -1.28
N TRP A 47 -1.63 7.56 -0.65
CA TRP A 47 -1.81 9.00 -0.76
C TRP A 47 -0.54 9.68 -1.23
N VAL A 48 -0.72 10.77 -1.97
CA VAL A 48 0.33 11.73 -2.31
C VAL A 48 -0.13 13.11 -1.86
N ASN A 49 0.58 13.73 -0.91
CA ASN A 49 0.20 15.03 -0.32
C ASN A 49 -1.29 15.09 0.08
N ASP A 50 -1.78 14.07 0.79
CA ASP A 50 -3.17 13.91 1.23
C ASP A 50 -4.22 13.60 0.15
N VAL A 51 -3.84 13.53 -1.13
CA VAL A 51 -4.72 13.06 -2.20
C VAL A 51 -4.67 11.54 -2.25
N LEU A 52 -5.81 10.88 -2.04
CA LEU A 52 -5.96 9.43 -2.19
C LEU A 52 -5.86 9.06 -3.68
N VAL A 53 -4.84 8.28 -4.03
CA VAL A 53 -4.55 7.88 -5.42
C VAL A 53 -4.81 6.41 -5.68
N VAL A 54 -4.75 5.57 -4.65
CA VAL A 54 -5.09 4.13 -4.72
C VAL A 54 -5.98 3.80 -3.52
N ASP A 55 -7.07 3.07 -3.75
CA ASP A 55 -7.94 2.50 -2.73
C ASP A 55 -8.44 1.15 -3.25
N ASP A 56 -7.64 0.10 -3.04
CA ASP A 56 -7.89 -1.22 -3.66
C ASP A 56 -7.46 -2.37 -2.74
N SER A 57 -8.04 -3.56 -2.93
CA SER A 57 -7.76 -4.73 -2.11
C SER A 57 -6.38 -5.31 -2.37
N PHE A 58 -5.69 -5.79 -1.31
CA PHE A 58 -4.43 -6.55 -1.47
C PHE A 58 -4.59 -7.85 -2.27
N LEU A 59 -5.83 -8.33 -2.43
CA LEU A 59 -6.18 -9.52 -3.20
C LEU A 59 -6.23 -9.25 -4.71
N ASN A 60 -6.10 -7.99 -5.15
CA ASN A 60 -6.13 -7.65 -6.55
C ASN A 60 -4.77 -8.01 -7.19
N GLN A 61 -4.66 -9.29 -7.58
CA GLN A 61 -3.63 -9.78 -8.48
C GLN A 61 -3.63 -8.91 -9.72
N ASP A 62 -2.48 -8.34 -10.04
CA ASP A 62 -2.34 -7.50 -11.23
C ASP A 62 -2.84 -8.26 -12.48
N LYS A 63 -3.84 -7.69 -13.16
CA LYS A 63 -4.45 -8.24 -14.39
C LYS A 63 -3.60 -7.96 -15.64
N SER A 64 -2.43 -7.35 -15.49
CA SER A 64 -1.53 -7.04 -16.59
C SER A 64 -0.68 -8.25 -17.01
N LEU A 65 -0.35 -8.35 -18.30
CA LEU A 65 0.58 -9.37 -18.82
C LEU A 65 1.93 -9.31 -18.12
N SER A 66 2.37 -8.13 -17.67
CA SER A 66 3.66 -7.92 -17.02
C SER A 66 3.75 -8.57 -15.64
N ALA A 67 2.65 -8.67 -14.89
CA ALA A 67 2.63 -9.39 -13.62
C ALA A 67 2.68 -10.92 -13.78
N ALA A 68 2.20 -11.46 -14.90
CA ALA A 68 2.38 -12.88 -15.20
C ALA A 68 3.87 -13.27 -15.36
N PHE A 69 4.76 -12.30 -15.60
CA PHE A 69 6.20 -12.49 -15.75
C PHE A 69 7.04 -11.93 -14.60
N ALA A 70 6.42 -11.30 -13.59
CA ALA A 70 7.14 -10.72 -12.45
C ALA A 70 7.36 -11.76 -11.34
N GLN A 71 8.62 -12.08 -11.03
CA GLN A 71 8.97 -13.09 -10.03
C GLN A 71 8.97 -12.57 -8.57
N SER A 72 8.90 -11.25 -8.33
CA SER A 72 9.13 -10.65 -7.01
C SER A 72 8.00 -9.79 -6.43
N TYR A 73 7.17 -9.15 -7.26
CA TYR A 73 6.04 -8.31 -6.83
C TYR A 73 4.74 -8.96 -7.30
N THR A 74 3.76 -9.06 -6.38
CA THR A 74 2.53 -9.83 -6.62
C THR A 74 1.37 -8.94 -7.07
N ASN A 75 1.38 -7.65 -6.71
CA ASN A 75 0.30 -6.73 -7.01
C ASN A 75 0.84 -5.40 -7.54
N VAL A 76 0.17 -4.86 -8.56
CA VAL A 76 0.46 -3.55 -9.15
C VAL A 76 -0.81 -2.72 -9.10
N TYR A 77 -0.72 -1.53 -8.54
CA TYR A 77 -1.79 -0.57 -8.42
C TYR A 77 -1.45 0.67 -9.23
N ASN A 78 -2.46 1.28 -9.83
CA ASN A 78 -2.31 2.49 -10.61
C ASN A 78 -3.29 3.55 -10.12
N GLY A 79 -2.85 4.80 -10.17
CA GLY A 79 -3.62 5.98 -9.81
C GLY A 79 -3.12 7.21 -10.56
N ASP A 80 -3.73 8.36 -10.27
CA ASP A 80 -3.38 9.63 -10.89
C ASP A 80 -3.28 10.73 -9.82
N TYR A 81 -2.21 11.52 -9.85
CA TYR A 81 -2.00 12.68 -8.97
C TYR A 81 -1.64 13.91 -9.81
N LYS A 82 -2.52 14.93 -9.84
CA LYS A 82 -2.32 16.16 -10.62
C LYS A 82 -1.93 15.93 -12.10
N GLY A 83 -2.51 14.90 -12.72
CA GLY A 83 -2.20 14.51 -14.11
C GLY A 83 -0.94 13.67 -14.28
N LYS A 84 -0.22 13.38 -13.19
CA LYS A 84 0.91 12.45 -13.15
C LYS A 84 0.43 11.03 -12.87
N LYS A 85 1.01 10.04 -13.55
CA LYS A 85 0.70 8.62 -13.35
C LYS A 85 1.40 8.12 -12.08
N VAL A 86 0.65 7.56 -11.16
CA VAL A 86 1.19 6.92 -9.95
C VAL A 86 1.05 5.42 -10.09
N MET A 87 2.15 4.68 -9.92
CA MET A 87 2.16 3.23 -9.92
C MET A 87 2.76 2.73 -8.62
N ALA A 88 2.10 1.78 -7.95
CA ALA A 88 2.62 1.13 -6.76
C ALA A 88 2.77 -0.37 -7.02
N ARG A 89 3.99 -0.90 -6.88
CA ARG A 89 4.27 -2.34 -6.98
C ARG A 89 4.49 -2.89 -5.58
N CYS A 90 3.58 -3.74 -5.13
CA CYS A 90 3.59 -4.25 -3.77
C CYS A 90 3.90 -5.74 -3.71
N LYS A 91 4.65 -6.10 -2.66
CA LYS A 91 4.91 -7.47 -2.23
C LYS A 91 4.27 -7.65 -0.86
N PHE A 92 3.22 -8.45 -0.80
CA PHE A 92 2.56 -8.83 0.44
C PHE A 92 2.81 -10.31 0.71
N SER A 93 3.77 -10.59 1.57
CA SER A 93 4.03 -11.92 2.12
C SER A 93 3.83 -11.91 3.64
N ARG A 94 3.94 -13.10 4.25
CA ARG A 94 3.87 -13.22 5.72
C ARG A 94 4.91 -12.33 6.41
N ASP A 95 6.10 -12.23 5.83
CA ASP A 95 7.27 -11.60 6.46
C ASP A 95 7.60 -10.22 5.89
N ALA A 96 6.98 -9.81 4.78
CA ALA A 96 7.22 -8.51 4.13
C ALA A 96 5.93 -7.88 3.61
N LYS A 97 5.74 -6.59 3.90
CA LYS A 97 4.71 -5.75 3.31
C LYS A 97 5.39 -4.50 2.80
N GLU A 98 5.70 -4.51 1.52
CA GLU A 98 6.55 -3.50 0.90
C GLU A 98 5.90 -3.03 -0.40
N CYS A 99 5.95 -1.72 -0.66
CA CYS A 99 5.47 -1.15 -1.91
C CYS A 99 6.50 -0.17 -2.47
N ASP A 100 6.99 -0.44 -3.68
CA ASP A 100 7.70 0.55 -4.48
C ASP A 100 6.68 1.47 -5.14
N VAL A 101 6.87 2.78 -4.99
CA VAL A 101 5.99 3.78 -5.60
C VAL A 101 6.75 4.53 -6.68
N PHE A 102 6.10 4.68 -7.84
CA PHE A 102 6.59 5.40 -8.99
C PHE A 102 5.63 6.54 -9.31
N VAL A 103 6.18 7.70 -9.68
CA VAL A 103 5.42 8.87 -10.15
C VAL A 103 5.97 9.25 -11.52
N ASP A 104 5.13 9.26 -12.55
CA ASP A 104 5.50 9.42 -13.96
C ASP A 104 6.62 8.48 -14.43
N GLY A 105 6.63 7.25 -13.90
CA GLY A 105 7.64 6.24 -14.22
C GLY A 105 8.96 6.41 -13.46
N GLU A 106 9.12 7.48 -12.68
CA GLU A 106 10.28 7.67 -11.81
C GLU A 106 10.07 7.02 -10.45
N TYR A 107 11.12 6.37 -9.94
CA TYR A 107 11.07 5.79 -8.61
C TYR A 107 11.01 6.88 -7.54
N ALA A 108 9.94 6.85 -6.74
CA ALA A 108 9.60 7.92 -5.81
C ALA A 108 9.77 7.52 -4.33
N ALA A 109 9.37 6.30 -3.95
CA ALA A 109 9.46 5.85 -2.57
C ALA A 109 9.50 4.32 -2.43
N ASN A 110 10.01 3.84 -1.30
CA ASN A 110 9.86 2.46 -0.84
C ASN A 110 9.15 2.44 0.50
N LEU A 111 7.92 1.93 0.51
CA LEU A 111 7.07 1.92 1.67
C LEU A 111 7.11 0.56 2.36
N PHE A 112 7.83 0.47 3.48
CA PHE A 112 7.77 -0.68 4.38
C PHE A 112 6.59 -0.54 5.34
N LEU A 113 5.46 -1.16 4.99
CA LEU A 113 4.22 -1.14 5.76
C LEU A 113 4.40 -1.97 7.04
N ARG A 114 4.43 -1.28 8.20
CA ARG A 114 4.62 -1.88 9.54
C ARG A 114 3.49 -1.54 10.48
#